data_AF-A0A0C1BZQ3-F1
#
_entry.id   AF-A0A0C1BZQ3-F1
#
_cell.length_a   1.000
_cell.length_b   1.000
_cell.length_c   1.000
_cell.angle_alpha   90.00
_cell.angle_beta   90.00
_cell.angle_gamma   90.00
#
_symmetry.space_group_name_H-M   'P 1'
#
loop_
_entity.id
_entity.type
_entity.pdbx_description
1 polymer ?
#
loop_
_entity_poly.entity_id
_entity_poly.type
_entity_poly.pdbx_seq_one_letter_code
_entity_poly.pdbx_strand_id
1 'polypeptide(L)'
;MYQTCEKIVCNKANFYFSFSNLTDHPIHLYFSNLKVTDQLGRPIKVMHKKELIDNKKSEKNWKIFASAIYAGIQTANAENAGRIDYVSKTKKHSKTHFDVCDSRKRIHGTVKESNKSVTKGTIHCEALRQQALRRVDEDSEKRDSLIQDNYKAWEYGLNHFYFDSTTVFPDTIYASNFQIEVPKQIEKELEYLIFTFETEGENHSFCFYCGDAVKKCYHFES
;
A
#
# COMPACT_ATOMS: atom_id res chain seq x y z
N MET A 1 -13.49 -7.00 33.33
CA MET A 1 -13.22 -6.42 31.99
C MET A 1 -12.10 -7.23 31.34
N TYR A 2 -12.34 -7.95 30.26
CA TYR A 2 -11.32 -8.79 29.63
C TYR A 2 -10.60 -8.04 28.51
N GLN A 3 -9.26 -8.17 28.41
CA GLN A 3 -8.46 -7.50 27.38
C GLN A 3 -7.40 -8.41 26.77
N THR A 4 -7.18 -8.27 25.47
CA THR A 4 -6.03 -8.86 24.76
C THR A 4 -5.38 -7.80 23.87
N CYS A 5 -4.05 -7.81 23.82
CA CYS A 5 -3.27 -6.90 22.99
C CYS A 5 -2.62 -7.67 21.84
N GLU A 6 -2.65 -7.09 20.65
CA GLU A 6 -1.74 -7.47 19.57
C GLU A 6 -0.39 -6.77 19.79
N LYS A 7 0.72 -7.39 19.42
CA LYS A 7 2.09 -6.84 19.59
C LYS A 7 2.17 -5.37 19.17
N ILE A 8 2.95 -4.56 19.90
CA ILE A 8 3.31 -3.21 19.47
C ILE A 8 4.08 -3.31 18.15
N VAL A 9 3.60 -2.66 17.10
CA VAL A 9 4.24 -2.62 15.78
C VAL A 9 4.31 -1.17 15.32
N CYS A 10 5.52 -0.70 15.00
CA CYS A 10 5.75 0.64 14.44
C CYS A 10 5.09 1.77 15.26
N ASN A 11 5.34 1.82 16.57
CA ASN A 11 4.79 2.82 17.51
C ASN A 11 3.27 2.74 17.72
N LYS A 12 2.60 1.68 17.27
CA LYS A 12 1.15 1.52 17.37
C LYS A 12 0.82 0.18 18.00
N ALA A 13 -0.27 0.15 18.78
CA ALA A 13 -0.75 -1.07 19.40
C ALA A 13 -2.28 -1.09 19.41
N ASN A 14 -2.84 -2.23 19.00
CA ASN A 14 -4.27 -2.48 19.00
C ASN A 14 -4.66 -3.22 20.28
N PHE A 15 -5.70 -2.73 20.93
CA PHE A 15 -6.25 -3.31 22.14
C PHE A 15 -7.70 -3.69 21.90
N TYR A 16 -8.05 -4.91 22.28
CA TYR A 16 -9.43 -5.37 22.37
C TYR A 16 -9.84 -5.37 23.83
N PHE A 17 -10.96 -4.76 24.18
CA PHE A 17 -11.52 -4.81 25.52
C PHE A 17 -12.99 -5.23 25.49
N SER A 18 -13.45 -5.79 26.60
CA SER A 18 -14.85 -6.09 26.85
C SER A 18 -15.27 -5.74 28.27
N PHE A 19 -16.47 -5.21 28.38
CA PHE A 19 -17.09 -4.77 29.62
C PHE A 19 -18.49 -5.39 29.72
N SER A 20 -18.83 -5.91 30.89
CA SER A 20 -20.16 -6.44 31.20
C SER A 20 -20.87 -5.45 32.12
N ASN A 21 -22.05 -4.97 31.71
CA ASN A 21 -22.87 -4.13 32.58
C ASN A 21 -23.69 -5.03 33.51
N LEU A 22 -23.27 -5.11 34.77
CA LEU A 22 -23.98 -5.84 35.83
C LEU A 22 -24.91 -4.93 36.65
N THR A 23 -25.09 -3.67 36.22
CA THR A 23 -25.96 -2.71 36.89
C THR A 23 -27.36 -2.75 36.29
N ASP A 24 -28.35 -2.24 37.04
CA ASP A 24 -29.76 -2.20 36.62
C ASP A 24 -30.08 -1.05 35.64
N HIS A 25 -29.08 -0.28 35.22
CA HIS A 25 -29.23 0.92 34.38
C HIS A 25 -28.20 0.97 33.23
N PRO A 26 -28.52 1.67 32.11
CA PRO A 26 -27.59 1.79 30.99
C PRO A 26 -26.36 2.66 31.34
N ILE A 27 -25.17 2.24 30.91
CA ILE A 27 -23.91 2.98 31.09
C ILE A 27 -23.52 3.64 29.76
N HIS A 28 -23.25 4.94 29.78
CA HIS A 28 -22.77 5.67 28.61
C HIS A 28 -21.23 5.71 28.59
N LEU A 29 -20.64 5.10 27.57
CA LEU A 29 -19.20 5.09 27.33
C LEU A 29 -18.87 6.06 26.19
N TYR A 30 -17.97 7.00 26.46
CA TYR A 30 -17.46 7.94 25.48
C TYR A 30 -15.96 7.73 25.26
N PHE A 31 -15.50 7.86 24.01
CA PHE A 31 -14.08 7.79 23.67
C PHE A 31 -13.23 8.77 24.50
N SER A 32 -13.76 9.97 24.77
CA SER A 32 -13.11 10.99 25.61
C SER A 32 -12.81 10.55 27.03
N ASN A 33 -13.53 9.52 27.51
CA ASN A 33 -13.41 9.03 28.88
C ASN A 33 -12.32 7.96 29.02
N LEU A 34 -11.74 7.50 27.91
CA LEU A 34 -10.61 6.57 27.91
C LEU A 34 -9.30 7.36 27.94
N LYS A 35 -8.60 7.25 29.06
CA LYS A 35 -7.25 7.80 29.25
C LYS A 35 -6.26 6.64 29.32
N VAL A 36 -5.10 6.82 28.71
CA VAL A 36 -4.01 5.84 28.77
C VAL A 36 -2.75 6.56 29.22
N THR A 37 -2.06 6.00 30.20
CA THR A 37 -0.76 6.48 30.66
C THR A 37 0.25 5.35 30.70
N ASP A 38 1.53 5.69 30.70
CA ASP A 38 2.57 4.74 31.06
C ASP A 38 2.68 4.56 32.58
N GLN A 39 3.66 3.77 33.01
CA GLN A 39 3.97 3.53 34.42
C GLN A 39 4.37 4.78 35.22
N LEU A 40 4.82 5.83 34.55
CA LEU A 40 5.21 7.10 35.17
C LEU A 40 4.06 8.13 35.15
N GLY A 41 2.88 7.75 34.68
CA GLY A 41 1.73 8.64 34.52
C GLY A 41 1.82 9.57 33.32
N ARG A 42 2.77 9.36 32.39
CA ARG A 42 2.87 10.15 31.16
C ARG A 42 1.74 9.75 30.21
N PRO A 43 1.00 10.71 29.63
CA PRO A 43 -0.13 10.40 28.77
C PRO A 43 0.32 9.73 27.48
N ILE A 44 -0.41 8.71 27.06
CA ILE A 44 -0.26 8.00 25.79
C ILE A 44 -1.50 8.30 24.95
N LYS A 45 -1.25 8.63 23.69
CA LYS A 45 -2.31 9.05 22.78
C LYS A 45 -3.18 7.85 22.39
N VAL A 46 -4.48 7.96 22.68
CA VAL A 46 -5.50 7.08 22.12
C VAL A 46 -5.93 7.64 20.78
N MET A 47 -5.91 6.81 19.74
CA MET A 47 -6.20 7.23 18.38
C MET A 47 -7.71 7.36 18.16
N HIS A 48 -8.16 8.51 17.70
CA HIS A 48 -9.57 8.69 17.37
C HIS A 48 -9.90 7.94 16.07
N LYS A 49 -11.11 7.37 15.99
CA LYS A 49 -11.59 6.64 14.79
C LYS A 49 -11.41 7.46 13.50
N LYS A 50 -11.80 8.73 13.54
CA LYS A 50 -11.63 9.69 12.43
C LYS A 50 -10.17 9.81 11.96
N GLU A 51 -9.23 9.90 12.88
CA GLU A 51 -7.81 10.00 12.55
C GLU A 51 -7.28 8.72 11.88
N LEU A 52 -7.77 7.55 12.31
CA LEU A 52 -7.45 6.29 11.64
C LEU A 52 -7.97 6.25 10.21
N ILE A 53 -9.22 6.69 9.99
CA ILE A 53 -9.83 6.77 8.65
C ILE A 53 -9.02 7.71 7.76
N ASP A 54 -8.70 8.90 8.25
CA ASP A 54 -7.94 9.90 7.48
C ASP A 54 -6.55 9.38 7.10
N ASN A 55 -5.85 8.73 8.04
CA ASN A 55 -4.55 8.09 7.78
C ASN A 55 -4.66 6.97 6.74
N LYS A 56 -5.66 6.09 6.85
CA LYS A 56 -5.84 4.98 5.91
C LYS A 56 -6.27 5.46 4.52
N LYS A 57 -7.08 6.51 4.45
CA LYS A 57 -7.48 7.17 3.20
C LYS A 57 -6.27 7.76 2.50
N SER A 58 -5.37 8.40 3.23
CA SER A 58 -4.08 8.89 2.70
C SER A 58 -3.23 7.74 2.15
N GLU A 59 -3.07 6.64 2.92
CA GLU A 59 -2.35 5.44 2.47
C GLU A 59 -2.96 4.84 1.19
N LYS A 60 -4.29 4.73 1.13
CA LYS A 60 -5.02 4.27 -0.07
C LYS A 60 -4.73 5.15 -1.27
N ASN A 61 -4.85 6.47 -1.12
CA ASN A 61 -4.62 7.41 -2.20
C ASN A 61 -3.18 7.33 -2.71
N TRP A 62 -2.21 7.15 -1.81
CA TRP A 62 -0.82 6.93 -2.19
C TRP A 62 -0.62 5.64 -2.99
N LYS A 63 -1.29 4.54 -2.59
CA LYS A 63 -1.27 3.28 -3.35
C LYS A 63 -1.86 3.42 -4.75
N ILE A 64 -2.97 4.16 -4.89
CA ILE A 64 -3.58 4.46 -6.20
C ILE A 64 -2.61 5.29 -7.06
N PHE A 65 -1.99 6.31 -6.48
CA PHE A 65 -1.00 7.13 -7.18
C PHE A 65 0.21 6.29 -7.66
N ALA A 66 0.75 5.44 -6.79
CA ALA A 66 1.86 4.54 -7.15
C ALA A 66 1.45 3.52 -8.24
N SER A 67 0.21 3.00 -8.18
CA SER A 67 -0.38 2.13 -9.21
C SER A 67 -0.42 2.85 -10.57
N ALA A 68 -0.84 4.12 -10.59
CA ALA A 68 -0.88 4.92 -11.81
C ALA A 68 0.51 5.19 -12.42
N ILE A 69 1.53 5.48 -11.58
CA ILE A 69 2.91 5.60 -12.07
C ILE A 69 3.38 4.29 -12.69
N TYR A 70 3.14 3.17 -12.01
CA TYR A 70 3.51 1.85 -12.53
C TYR A 70 2.81 1.54 -13.85
N ALA A 71 1.50 1.83 -13.95
CA ALA A 71 0.75 1.68 -15.19
C ALA A 71 1.37 2.52 -16.32
N GLY A 72 1.71 3.78 -16.08
CA GLY A 72 2.37 4.63 -17.07
C GLY A 72 3.70 4.07 -17.59
N ILE A 73 4.52 3.48 -16.70
CA ILE A 73 5.76 2.80 -17.10
C ILE A 73 5.44 1.56 -17.96
N GLN A 74 4.45 0.77 -17.58
CA GLN A 74 4.05 -0.43 -18.33
C GLN A 74 3.45 -0.07 -19.69
N THR A 75 2.68 1.01 -19.79
CA THR A 75 2.15 1.53 -21.05
C THR A 75 3.28 1.91 -22.00
N ALA A 76 4.31 2.63 -21.52
CA ALA A 76 5.47 2.97 -22.33
C ALA A 76 6.24 1.72 -22.83
N ASN A 77 6.31 0.67 -22.01
CA ASN A 77 6.89 -0.61 -22.43
C ASN A 77 6.00 -1.33 -23.46
N ALA A 78 4.68 -1.33 -23.24
CA ALA A 78 3.69 -1.93 -24.12
C ALA A 78 3.63 -1.24 -25.50
N GLU A 79 3.85 0.08 -25.56
CA GLU A 79 3.98 0.83 -26.82
C GLU A 79 5.14 0.34 -27.69
N ASN A 80 6.19 -0.21 -27.07
CA ASN A 80 7.33 -0.79 -27.76
C ASN A 80 7.15 -2.29 -28.06
N ALA A 81 6.05 -2.91 -27.65
CA ALA A 81 5.79 -4.33 -27.90
C ALA A 81 5.60 -4.59 -29.41
N GLY A 82 6.14 -5.71 -29.89
CA GLY A 82 6.06 -6.07 -31.31
C GLY A 82 6.95 -5.21 -32.22
N ARG A 83 7.85 -4.39 -31.66
CA ARG A 83 8.87 -3.66 -32.40
C ARG A 83 9.94 -4.63 -32.91
N ILE A 84 10.17 -4.62 -34.22
CA ILE A 84 11.20 -5.41 -34.90
C ILE A 84 12.11 -4.44 -35.63
N ASP A 85 13.33 -4.29 -35.13
CA ASP A 85 14.37 -3.53 -35.84
C ASP A 85 15.01 -4.42 -36.89
N TYR A 86 15.05 -3.97 -38.15
CA TYR A 86 15.69 -4.71 -39.24
C TYR A 86 16.82 -3.90 -39.87
N VAL A 87 17.86 -4.61 -40.29
CA VAL A 87 18.99 -4.07 -41.02
C VAL A 87 19.18 -4.90 -42.28
N SER A 88 18.89 -4.30 -43.43
CA SER A 88 19.16 -4.90 -44.73
C SER A 88 20.46 -4.33 -45.29
N LYS A 89 21.37 -5.22 -45.69
CA LYS A 89 22.63 -4.85 -46.35
C LYS A 89 22.61 -5.45 -47.75
N THR A 90 22.54 -4.62 -48.77
CA THR A 90 22.67 -5.05 -50.16
C THR A 90 24.06 -4.70 -50.68
N LYS A 91 24.71 -5.68 -51.31
CA LYS A 91 25.98 -5.49 -52.03
C LYS A 91 25.70 -5.71 -53.51
N LYS A 92 25.81 -4.65 -54.31
CA LYS A 92 25.75 -4.75 -55.77
C LYS A 92 27.17 -4.63 -56.32
N HIS A 93 27.59 -5.67 -57.04
CA HIS A 93 28.83 -5.67 -57.80
C HIS A 93 28.46 -5.61 -59.29
N SER A 94 28.89 -4.56 -59.98
CA SER A 94 28.75 -4.44 -61.44
C SER A 94 30.13 -4.30 -62.07
N LYS A 95 30.32 -5.01 -63.19
CA LYS A 95 31.53 -4.95 -64.00
C LYS A 95 31.12 -4.46 -65.39
N THR A 96 31.41 -3.19 -65.68
CA THR A 96 31.06 -2.58 -66.96
C THR A 96 32.32 -2.54 -67.83
N HIS A 97 32.24 -3.12 -69.02
CA HIS A 97 33.32 -3.06 -70.00
C HIS A 97 32.97 -1.92 -70.94
N PHE A 98 33.92 -1.03 -71.18
CA PHE A 98 33.74 0.01 -72.18
C PHE A 98 34.82 -0.13 -73.24
N ASP A 99 34.40 0.13 -74.46
CA ASP A 99 35.25 0.12 -75.63
C ASP A 99 35.08 1.48 -76.30
N VAL A 100 36.10 2.33 -76.18
CA VAL A 100 36.12 3.64 -76.85
C VAL A 100 37.07 3.52 -78.04
N CYS A 101 36.49 3.61 -79.24
CA CYS A 101 37.23 3.75 -80.48
C CYS A 101 37.40 5.25 -80.77
N ASP A 102 38.59 5.77 -80.55
CA ASP A 102 39.01 7.04 -81.13
C ASP A 102 39.82 6.76 -82.41
N SER A 103 39.79 7.71 -83.35
CA SER A 103 40.41 7.69 -84.67
C SER A 103 41.91 7.31 -84.71
N ARG A 104 42.58 7.26 -83.55
CA ARG A 104 44.02 6.98 -83.43
C ARG A 104 44.40 5.79 -82.55
N LYS A 105 43.49 5.19 -81.77
CA LYS A 105 43.74 3.95 -80.98
C LYS A 105 42.45 3.44 -80.32
N ARG A 106 42.36 2.11 -80.16
CA ARG A 106 41.29 1.43 -79.41
C ARG A 106 41.69 1.32 -77.94
N ILE A 107 40.89 1.89 -77.04
CA ILE A 107 41.15 1.83 -75.59
C ILE A 107 40.11 0.91 -74.95
N HIS A 108 40.59 -0.21 -74.42
CA HIS A 108 39.77 -1.16 -73.67
C HIS A 108 39.94 -0.91 -72.18
N GLY A 109 38.84 -0.65 -71.50
CA GLY A 109 38.83 -0.46 -70.06
C GLY A 109 37.76 -1.31 -69.40
N THR A 110 38.04 -1.76 -68.19
CA THR A 110 37.04 -2.39 -67.32
C THR A 110 36.90 -1.53 -66.07
N VAL A 111 35.68 -1.05 -65.78
CA VAL A 111 35.37 -0.42 -64.50
C VAL A 111 34.64 -1.43 -63.63
N LYS A 112 35.15 -1.63 -62.41
CA LYS A 112 34.46 -2.39 -61.36
C LYS A 112 33.82 -1.39 -60.42
N GLU A 113 32.49 -1.41 -60.33
CA GLU A 113 31.75 -0.63 -59.34
C GLU A 113 31.29 -1.56 -58.21
N SER A 114 31.52 -1.15 -56.97
CA SER A 114 30.98 -1.82 -55.79
C SER A 114 30.14 -0.85 -54.98
N ASN A 115 28.83 -1.01 -55.02
CA ASN A 115 27.92 -0.23 -54.21
C ASN A 115 27.44 -1.07 -53.02
N LYS A 116 27.63 -0.53 -51.81
CA LYS A 116 27.08 -1.08 -50.58
C LYS A 116 25.97 -0.13 -50.12
N SER A 117 24.75 -0.65 -49.98
CA SER A 117 23.67 0.08 -49.34
C SER A 117 23.30 -0.61 -48.03
N VAL A 118 23.10 0.18 -46.98
CA VAL A 118 22.61 -0.28 -45.70
C VAL A 118 21.30 0.45 -45.44
N THR A 119 20.20 -0.29 -45.40
CA THR A 119 18.89 0.23 -45.01
C THR A 119 18.58 -0.28 -43.62
N LYS A 120 18.29 0.64 -42.69
CA LYS A 120 17.78 0.31 -41.37
C LYS A 120 16.34 0.79 -41.28
N GLY A 121 15.50 0.02 -40.60
CA GLY A 121 14.13 0.41 -40.33
C GLY A 121 13.58 -0.33 -39.14
N THR A 122 12.41 0.09 -38.71
CA THR A 122 11.69 -0.50 -37.59
C THR A 122 10.28 -0.82 -38.07
N ILE A 123 9.83 -2.06 -37.84
CA ILE A 123 8.46 -2.49 -38.11
C ILE A 123 7.78 -2.71 -36.77
N HIS A 124 6.55 -2.22 -36.62
CA HIS A 124 5.73 -2.48 -35.46
C HIS A 124 4.63 -3.49 -35.80
N CYS A 125 4.57 -4.60 -35.07
CA CYS A 125 3.42 -5.49 -35.10
C CYS A 125 2.31 -4.89 -34.23
N GLU A 126 1.42 -4.13 -34.86
CA GLU A 126 0.37 -3.37 -34.16
C GLU A 126 -0.56 -4.27 -33.32
N ALA A 127 -0.84 -5.49 -33.77
CA ALA A 127 -1.65 -6.44 -33.01
C ALA A 127 -1.00 -6.80 -31.65
N LEU A 128 0.31 -6.99 -31.61
CA LEU A 128 1.05 -7.28 -30.37
C LEU A 128 1.10 -6.05 -29.45
N ARG A 129 1.25 -4.85 -30.03
CA ARG A 129 1.19 -3.58 -29.29
C ARG A 129 -0.17 -3.40 -28.63
N GLN A 130 -1.25 -3.55 -29.39
CA GLN A 130 -2.62 -3.43 -28.88
C GLN A 130 -2.95 -4.50 -27.83
N GLN A 131 -2.47 -5.73 -28.00
CA GLN A 131 -2.64 -6.78 -26.99
C GLN A 131 -1.88 -6.44 -25.70
N ALA A 132 -0.66 -5.92 -25.80
CA ALA A 132 0.12 -5.51 -24.63
C ALA A 132 -0.55 -4.36 -23.88
N LEU A 133 -1.06 -3.35 -24.60
CA LEU A 133 -1.77 -2.21 -23.99
C LEU A 133 -3.01 -2.66 -23.21
N ARG A 134 -3.86 -3.51 -23.81
CA ARG A 134 -5.06 -4.03 -23.11
C ARG A 134 -4.73 -4.76 -21.81
N ARG A 135 -3.63 -5.53 -21.80
CA ARG A 135 -3.19 -6.22 -20.57
C ARG A 135 -2.78 -5.23 -19.49
N VAL A 136 -2.10 -4.14 -19.85
CA VAL A 136 -1.73 -3.08 -18.90
C VAL A 136 -2.98 -2.44 -18.31
N ASP A 137 -3.98 -2.13 -19.13
CA ASP A 137 -5.25 -1.56 -18.69
C ASP A 137 -5.99 -2.50 -17.73
N GLU A 138 -6.20 -3.76 -18.13
CA GLU A 138 -6.86 -4.79 -17.30
C GLU A 138 -6.14 -5.01 -15.96
N ASP A 139 -4.81 -5.05 -15.97
CA ASP A 139 -4.03 -5.23 -14.75
C ASP A 139 -4.08 -3.99 -13.86
N SER A 140 -4.14 -2.78 -14.44
CA SER A 140 -4.30 -1.54 -13.69
C SER A 140 -5.66 -1.47 -13.00
N GLU A 141 -6.74 -1.76 -13.73
CA GLU A 141 -8.10 -1.81 -13.18
C GLU A 141 -8.21 -2.80 -12.02
N LYS A 142 -7.65 -4.02 -12.19
CA LYS A 142 -7.64 -5.04 -11.14
C LYS A 142 -6.90 -4.58 -9.89
N ARG A 143 -5.72 -3.95 -10.04
CA ARG A 143 -4.94 -3.42 -8.90
C ARG A 143 -5.72 -2.34 -8.15
N ASP A 144 -6.29 -1.39 -8.88
CA ASP A 144 -7.01 -0.28 -8.28
C ASP A 144 -8.30 -0.75 -7.59
N SER A 145 -9.03 -1.69 -8.18
CA SER A 145 -10.19 -2.33 -7.53
C SER A 145 -9.77 -3.01 -6.22
N LEU A 146 -8.70 -3.81 -6.24
CA LEU A 146 -8.20 -4.49 -5.04
C LEU A 146 -7.81 -3.49 -3.93
N ILE A 147 -7.20 -2.35 -4.30
CA ILE A 147 -6.86 -1.28 -3.33
C ILE A 147 -8.13 -0.71 -2.69
N GLN A 148 -9.18 -0.46 -3.48
CA GLN A 148 -10.45 0.07 -2.97
C GLN A 148 -11.19 -0.95 -2.10
N ASP A 149 -11.24 -2.21 -2.51
CA ASP A 149 -11.94 -3.27 -1.78
C ASP A 149 -11.28 -3.54 -0.43
N ASN A 150 -9.94 -3.55 -0.40
CA ASN A 150 -9.19 -3.65 0.87
C ASN A 150 -9.47 -2.46 1.79
N TYR A 151 -9.59 -1.24 1.25
CA TYR A 151 -9.96 -0.07 2.06
C TYR A 151 -11.39 -0.18 2.60
N LYS A 152 -12.36 -0.58 1.77
CA LYS A 152 -13.76 -0.75 2.20
C LYS A 152 -13.90 -1.83 3.27
N ALA A 153 -13.23 -2.97 3.11
CA ALA A 153 -13.23 -4.04 4.11
C ALA A 153 -12.64 -3.57 5.44
N TRP A 154 -11.54 -2.82 5.38
CA TRP A 154 -10.93 -2.21 6.57
C TRP A 154 -11.86 -1.19 7.24
N GLU A 155 -12.47 -0.29 6.46
CA GLU A 155 -13.38 0.76 6.96
C GLU A 155 -14.64 0.14 7.57
N TYR A 156 -15.16 -0.94 6.98
CA TYR A 156 -16.24 -1.74 7.54
C TYR A 156 -15.85 -2.29 8.92
N GLY A 157 -14.69 -2.94 9.05
CA GLY A 157 -14.21 -3.46 10.32
C GLY A 157 -14.07 -2.37 11.39
N LEU A 158 -13.51 -1.22 11.02
CA LEU A 158 -13.40 -0.07 11.91
C LEU A 158 -14.77 0.47 12.34
N ASN A 159 -15.76 0.48 11.44
CA ASN A 159 -17.08 1.00 11.76
C ASN A 159 -17.89 0.11 12.71
N HIS A 160 -17.63 -1.20 12.71
CA HIS A 160 -18.40 -2.16 13.51
C HIS A 160 -17.74 -2.51 14.84
N PHE A 161 -16.40 -2.45 14.91
CA PHE A 161 -15.65 -2.98 16.05
C PHE A 161 -14.74 -1.97 16.73
N TYR A 162 -14.70 -0.70 16.29
CA TYR A 162 -13.86 0.32 16.92
C TYR A 162 -14.63 1.14 17.94
N PHE A 163 -13.98 1.46 19.06
CA PHE A 163 -14.57 2.20 20.16
C PHE A 163 -14.70 3.68 19.80
N ASP A 164 -15.93 4.18 19.92
CA ASP A 164 -16.29 5.57 19.67
C ASP A 164 -17.14 6.06 20.85
N SER A 165 -18.46 6.13 20.69
CA SER A 165 -19.40 6.30 21.79
C SER A 165 -20.47 5.22 21.73
N THR A 166 -20.84 4.68 22.89
CA THR A 166 -21.86 3.63 22.98
C THR A 166 -22.62 3.71 24.30
N THR A 167 -23.84 3.22 24.28
CA THR A 167 -24.61 2.95 25.50
C THR A 167 -24.64 1.44 25.72
N VAL A 168 -24.21 0.98 26.90
CA VAL A 168 -24.21 -0.43 27.28
C VAL A 168 -25.41 -0.68 28.20
N PHE A 169 -26.38 -1.46 27.74
CA PHE A 169 -27.59 -1.77 28.51
C PHE A 169 -27.31 -2.82 29.60
N PRO A 170 -28.17 -2.89 30.64
CA PRO A 170 -28.09 -3.93 31.67
C PRO A 170 -27.97 -5.34 31.07
N ASP A 171 -27.21 -6.21 31.74
CA ASP A 171 -26.96 -7.61 31.35
C ASP A 171 -26.34 -7.80 29.95
N THR A 172 -25.83 -6.74 29.34
CA THR A 172 -25.13 -6.81 28.05
C THR A 172 -23.62 -6.80 28.21
N ILE A 173 -22.95 -7.55 27.33
CA ILE A 173 -21.51 -7.52 27.17
C ILE A 173 -21.21 -6.62 25.97
N TYR A 174 -20.52 -5.51 26.24
CA TYR A 174 -19.95 -4.67 25.20
C TYR A 174 -18.51 -5.08 24.93
N ALA A 175 -18.12 -5.13 23.66
CA ALA A 175 -16.76 -5.40 23.27
C ALA A 175 -16.34 -4.53 22.09
N SER A 176 -15.10 -4.06 22.12
CA SER A 176 -14.60 -3.12 21.13
C SER A 176 -13.08 -3.09 21.07
N ASN A 177 -12.57 -2.52 19.98
CA ASN A 177 -11.15 -2.30 19.74
C ASN A 177 -10.83 -0.81 19.82
N PHE A 178 -9.61 -0.49 20.26
CA PHE A 178 -9.03 0.83 20.07
C PHE A 178 -7.53 0.72 19.80
N GLN A 179 -6.94 1.75 19.23
CA GLN A 179 -5.51 1.82 18.96
C GLN A 179 -4.90 2.94 19.78
N ILE A 180 -3.70 2.70 20.30
CA ILE A 180 -2.85 3.75 20.90
C ILE A 180 -1.62 4.01 20.04
N GLU A 181 -1.04 5.19 20.22
CA GLU A 181 0.25 5.58 19.66
C GLU A 181 1.27 5.72 20.80
N VAL A 182 2.25 4.82 20.83
CA VAL A 182 3.32 4.80 21.83
C VAL A 182 4.57 5.46 21.25
N PRO A 183 5.02 6.61 21.78
CA PRO A 183 6.26 7.22 21.34
C PRO A 183 7.46 6.27 21.53
N LYS A 184 8.37 6.20 20.56
CA LYS A 184 9.58 5.33 20.61
C LYS A 184 10.44 5.53 21.86
N GLN A 185 10.42 6.73 22.42
CA GLN A 185 11.16 7.06 23.63
C GLN A 185 10.57 6.32 24.85
N ILE A 186 9.26 6.18 24.90
CA ILE A 186 8.54 5.48 25.96
C ILE A 186 8.61 3.97 25.73
N GLU A 187 8.48 3.51 24.48
CA GLU A 187 8.46 2.09 24.12
C GLU A 187 9.63 1.27 24.69
N LYS A 188 10.83 1.85 24.75
CA LYS A 188 12.05 1.17 25.26
C LYS A 188 12.01 0.87 26.77
N GLU A 189 11.29 1.70 27.52
CA GLU A 189 11.20 1.63 28.97
C GLU A 189 9.82 1.13 29.41
N LEU A 190 8.92 0.81 28.47
CA LEU A 190 7.52 0.53 28.75
C LEU A 190 7.37 -0.86 29.38
N GLU A 191 7.09 -0.89 30.68
CA GLU A 191 6.81 -2.13 31.41
C GLU A 191 5.31 -2.43 31.44
N TYR A 192 4.49 -1.40 31.64
CA TYR A 192 3.03 -1.51 31.65
C TYR A 192 2.34 -0.23 31.19
N LEU A 193 1.11 -0.40 30.72
CA LEU A 193 0.18 0.65 30.34
C LEU A 193 -0.96 0.68 31.35
N ILE A 194 -1.30 1.86 31.85
CA ILE A 194 -2.46 2.07 32.72
C ILE A 194 -3.56 2.67 31.87
N PHE A 195 -4.71 2.03 31.87
CA PHE A 195 -5.91 2.50 31.19
C PHE A 195 -6.91 2.90 32.25
N THR A 196 -7.53 4.05 32.09
CA THR A 196 -8.56 4.57 32.99
C THR A 196 -9.79 4.89 32.18
N PHE A 197 -10.91 4.24 32.51
CA PHE A 197 -12.24 4.58 32.01
C PHE A 197 -12.97 5.39 33.07
N GLU A 198 -13.47 6.55 32.67
CA GLU A 198 -14.33 7.40 33.50
C GLU A 198 -15.80 7.11 33.16
N THR A 199 -16.55 6.55 34.11
CA THR A 199 -17.99 6.26 33.97
C THR A 199 -18.74 6.75 35.18
N GLU A 200 -19.78 7.56 34.95
CA GLU A 200 -20.66 8.06 36.03
C GLU A 200 -19.95 8.79 37.17
N GLY A 201 -18.76 9.35 36.92
CA GLY A 201 -17.94 10.04 37.92
C GLY A 201 -16.96 9.13 38.66
N GLU A 202 -16.94 7.83 38.37
CA GLU A 202 -15.98 6.87 38.90
C GLU A 202 -14.88 6.55 37.87
N ASN A 203 -13.67 6.33 38.38
CA ASN A 203 -12.51 5.95 37.58
C ASN A 203 -12.22 4.47 37.74
N HIS A 204 -12.37 3.72 36.66
CA HIS A 204 -12.03 2.30 36.60
C HIS A 204 -10.69 2.15 35.88
N SER A 205 -9.64 1.89 36.66
CA SER A 205 -8.29 1.72 36.13
C SER A 205 -7.88 0.26 36.06
N PHE A 206 -7.11 -0.08 35.02
CA PHE A 206 -6.49 -1.40 34.88
C PHE A 206 -5.14 -1.29 34.19
N CYS A 207 -4.28 -2.28 34.40
CA CYS A 207 -2.93 -2.29 33.87
C CYS A 207 -2.75 -3.43 32.86
N PHE A 208 -2.12 -3.12 31.73
CA PHE A 208 -1.65 -4.10 30.76
C PHE A 208 -0.13 -4.21 30.82
N TYR A 209 0.38 -5.42 31.04
CA TYR A 209 1.82 -5.68 31.10
C TYR A 209 2.40 -5.84 29.69
N CYS A 210 3.42 -5.04 29.38
CA CYS A 210 4.08 -4.97 28.07
C CYS A 210 5.35 -5.81 27.97
N GLY A 211 5.85 -6.38 29.08
CA GLY A 211 7.10 -7.15 29.10
C GLY A 211 7.00 -8.54 28.46
N ASP A 212 8.13 -9.04 27.95
CA ASP A 212 8.27 -10.36 27.33
C ASP A 212 8.08 -11.54 28.30
N ALA A 213 8.08 -11.28 29.62
CA ALA A 213 7.87 -12.28 30.64
C ALA A 213 6.39 -12.34 31.05
N VAL A 214 5.62 -13.20 30.38
CA VAL A 214 4.30 -13.68 30.79
C VAL A 214 3.15 -12.68 30.59
N LYS A 215 2.34 -12.94 29.55
CA LYS A 215 1.03 -12.34 29.27
C LYS A 215 0.00 -12.70 30.37
N LYS A 216 0.01 -12.02 31.51
CA LYS A 216 -1.07 -12.11 32.51
C LYS A 216 -1.65 -10.72 32.73
N CYS A 217 -2.94 -10.58 32.43
CA CYS A 217 -3.73 -9.43 32.85
C CYS A 217 -4.05 -9.58 34.34
N TYR A 218 -3.88 -8.53 35.13
CA TYR A 218 -4.27 -8.51 36.54
C TYR A 218 -5.43 -7.53 36.72
N HIS A 219 -6.49 -7.99 37.38
CA HIS A 219 -7.55 -7.13 37.88
C HIS A 219 -7.18 -6.66 39.28
N PHE A 220 -7.31 -5.35 39.54
CA PHE A 220 -7.31 -4.81 40.89
C PHE A 220 -8.76 -4.78 41.36
N GLU A 221 -9.06 -5.48 42.46
CA GLU A 221 -10.34 -5.35 43.15
C GLU A 221 -10.32 -4.03 43.93
N SER A 222 -11.36 -3.21 43.70
CA SER A 222 -11.71 -2.04 44.53
C SER A 222 -12.74 -2.45 45.57
#